data_AF-A0A7Y3X3S4-F1
#
_entry.id   AF-A0A7Y3X3S4-F1
#
_cell.length_a   1.000
_cell.length_b   1.000
_cell.length_c   1.000
_cell.angle_alpha   90.00
_cell.angle_beta   90.00
_cell.angle_gamma   90.00
#
_symmetry.space_group_name_H-M   'P 1'
#
loop_
_entity.id
_entity.type
_entity.pdbx_description
1 polymer ?
#
loop_
_entity_poly.entity_id
_entity_poly.type
_entity_poly.pdbx_seq_one_letter_code
_entity_poly.pdbx_strand_id
1 'polypeptide(L)'
;MAFFIFILLKLAINYYTVKSAEEIITEETKVPIDNFVSGRTDLLYFYFKDKRYSVHYNNTSHLTRKEIIDKYTLHIVYSKSIFDTYVIKNYTIEIK
;
A
#
# COMPACT_ATOMS: atom_id res chain seq x y z
N MET A 1 -19.72 -2.13 27.45
CA MET A 1 -20.59 -1.48 26.46
C MET A 1 -19.82 -0.51 25.55
N ALA A 2 -19.10 0.48 26.09
CA ALA A 2 -18.35 1.47 25.30
C ALA A 2 -17.35 0.86 24.29
N PHE A 3 -16.59 -0.17 24.69
CA PHE A 3 -15.63 -0.85 23.82
C PHE A 3 -16.25 -1.40 22.52
N PHE A 4 -17.44 -1.99 22.60
CA PHE A 4 -18.16 -2.51 21.43
C PHE A 4 -18.62 -1.38 20.50
N ILE A 5 -19.05 -0.25 21.07
CA ILE A 5 -19.45 0.94 20.30
C ILE A 5 -18.24 1.47 19.50
N PHE A 6 -17.06 1.54 20.12
CA PHE A 6 -15.84 1.98 19.42
C PHE A 6 -15.45 1.04 18.27
N ILE A 7 -15.59 -0.27 18.44
CA ILE A 7 -15.30 -1.24 17.38
C ILE A 7 -16.26 -1.04 16.20
N LEU A 8 -17.57 -0.98 16.48
CA LEU A 8 -18.58 -0.78 15.44
C LEU A 8 -18.39 0.54 14.70
N LEU A 9 -18.08 1.61 15.43
CA LEU A 9 -17.80 2.91 14.83
C LEU A 9 -16.58 2.87 13.92
N LYS A 10 -15.49 2.24 14.37
CA LYS A 10 -14.26 2.09 13.56
C LYS A 10 -14.52 1.29 12.29
N LEU A 11 -15.29 0.20 12.38
CA LEU A 11 -15.68 -0.60 11.21
C LEU A 11 -16.52 0.22 10.23
N ALA A 12 -17.50 0.98 10.71
CA ALA A 12 -18.33 1.84 9.88
C ALA A 12 -17.53 2.93 9.16
N ILE A 13 -16.60 3.60 9.86
CA ILE A 13 -15.72 4.61 9.28
C ILE A 13 -14.83 3.99 8.19
N ASN A 14 -14.21 2.84 8.47
CA ASN A 14 -13.37 2.15 7.49
C ASN A 14 -14.17 1.73 6.25
N TYR A 15 -15.35 1.14 6.45
CA TYR A 15 -16.25 0.75 5.37
C TYR A 15 -16.64 1.94 4.48
N TYR A 16 -17.07 3.05 5.10
CA TYR A 16 -17.48 4.23 4.35
C TYR A 16 -16.29 4.90 3.63
N THR A 17 -15.11 4.90 4.26
CA THR A 17 -13.87 5.40 3.63
C THR A 17 -13.57 4.66 2.34
N VAL A 18 -13.56 3.32 2.39
CA VAL A 18 -13.30 2.48 1.21
C VAL A 18 -14.39 2.67 0.16
N LYS A 19 -15.67 2.59 0.55
CA LYS A 19 -16.80 2.74 -0.37
C LYS A 19 -16.78 4.08 -1.10
N SER A 20 -16.54 5.18 -0.39
CA SER A 20 -16.45 6.50 -1.00
C SER A 20 -15.31 6.63 -2.01
N ALA A 21 -14.21 5.87 -1.83
CA ALA A 21 -13.07 5.89 -2.73
C ALA A 21 -13.31 5.06 -4.01
N GLU A 22 -14.27 4.12 -4.01
CA GLU A 22 -14.62 3.35 -5.21
C GLU A 22 -15.24 4.24 -6.30
N GLU A 23 -16.06 5.21 -5.90
CA GLU A 23 -16.79 6.12 -6.77
C GLU A 23 -15.93 7.30 -7.28
N ILE A 24 -14.73 7.49 -6.72
CA ILE A 24 -13.82 8.60 -7.04
C ILE A 24 -12.81 8.18 -8.12
N ILE A 25 -12.35 9.19 -8.89
CA ILE A 25 -11.30 9.07 -9.90
C ILE A 25 -10.09 8.33 -9.33
N THR A 26 -9.58 7.41 -10.13
CA THR A 26 -8.40 6.63 -9.81
C THR A 26 -7.16 7.39 -10.27
N GLU A 27 -6.17 7.47 -9.39
CA GLU A 27 -4.85 8.00 -9.65
C GLU A 27 -3.82 6.87 -9.63
N GLU A 28 -2.71 7.08 -10.34
CA GLU A 28 -1.63 6.10 -10.47
C GLU A 28 -0.30 6.74 -10.13
N THR A 29 0.58 6.01 -9.46
CA THR A 29 1.95 6.44 -9.20
C THR A 29 2.91 5.28 -9.17
N LYS A 30 4.15 5.53 -9.60
CA LYS A 30 5.27 4.58 -9.43
C LYS A 30 6.16 5.07 -8.32
N VAL A 31 6.46 4.20 -7.36
CA VAL A 31 7.32 4.51 -6.22
C VAL A 31 8.52 3.55 -6.18
N PRO A 32 9.71 4.03 -5.78
CA PRO A 32 10.86 3.17 -5.63
C PRO A 32 10.62 2.16 -4.51
N ILE A 33 11.15 0.95 -4.70
CA ILE A 33 11.21 -0.06 -3.65
C ILE A 33 12.45 0.23 -2.81
N ASP A 34 12.24 0.38 -1.51
CA ASP A 34 13.28 0.46 -0.50
C ASP A 34 13.27 -0.80 0.36
N ASN A 35 14.41 -1.15 0.94
CA ASN A 35 14.45 -2.16 2.00
C ASN A 35 15.32 -1.71 3.16
N PHE A 36 14.73 -0.86 4.01
CA PHE A 36 15.41 -0.24 5.15
C PHE A 36 15.65 -1.21 6.32
N VAL A 37 14.97 -2.37 6.37
CA VAL A 37 15.01 -3.26 7.54
C VAL A 37 15.67 -4.58 7.19
N SER A 38 16.88 -4.77 7.72
CA SER A 38 17.61 -6.04 7.65
C SER A 38 16.81 -7.17 8.31
N GLY A 39 16.78 -8.34 7.67
CA GLY A 39 16.28 -9.59 8.26
C GLY A 39 14.95 -10.10 7.70
N ARG A 40 14.07 -9.24 7.18
CA ARG A 40 12.85 -9.68 6.47
C ARG A 40 13.09 -9.75 4.96
N THR A 41 12.83 -10.89 4.36
CA THR A 41 13.00 -11.13 2.92
C THR A 41 11.66 -11.12 2.17
N ASP A 42 10.55 -11.09 2.90
CA ASP A 42 9.17 -11.23 2.44
C ASP A 42 8.40 -9.91 2.35
N LEU A 43 9.03 -8.79 2.75
CA LEU A 43 8.45 -7.45 2.68
C LEU A 43 9.26 -6.54 1.75
N LEU A 44 8.51 -5.77 0.94
CA LEU A 44 9.03 -4.60 0.24
C LEU A 44 8.55 -3.35 0.95
N TYR A 45 9.46 -2.41 1.24
CA TYR A 45 9.11 -1.12 1.80
C TYR A 45 9.10 -0.06 0.71
N PHE A 46 8.29 0.96 0.89
CA PHE A 46 8.24 2.09 -0.03
C PHE A 46 7.66 3.31 0.69
N TYR A 47 7.93 4.48 0.14
CA TYR A 47 7.30 5.72 0.55
C TYR A 47 6.17 6.08 -0.39
N PHE A 48 5.02 6.45 0.18
CA PHE A 48 3.87 6.97 -0.54
C PHE A 48 3.29 8.14 0.26
N LYS A 49 3.22 9.33 -0.36
CA LYS A 49 2.75 10.57 0.28
C LYS A 49 3.42 10.83 1.63
N ASP A 50 4.75 10.80 1.63
CA ASP A 50 5.64 11.02 2.79
C ASP A 50 5.47 10.04 3.96
N LYS A 51 4.73 8.95 3.75
CA LYS A 51 4.54 7.89 4.73
C LYS A 51 5.14 6.59 4.23
N ARG A 52 5.68 5.81 5.16
CA ARG A 52 6.30 4.52 4.88
C ARG A 52 5.26 3.41 4.96
N TYR A 53 5.26 2.54 3.96
CA TYR A 53 4.40 1.37 3.88
C TYR A 53 5.23 0.11 3.58
N SER A 54 4.58 -1.04 3.68
CA SER A 54 5.14 -2.31 3.27
C SER A 54 4.09 -3.22 2.67
N VAL A 55 4.46 -3.97 1.64
CA VAL A 55 3.65 -5.05 1.08
C VAL A 55 4.39 -6.36 1.18
N HIS A 56 3.65 -7.44 1.43
CA HIS A 56 4.21 -8.78 1.28
C HIS A 56 4.37 -9.07 -0.20
N TYR A 57 5.48 -9.72 -0.55
CA TYR A 57 5.73 -10.17 -1.91
C TYR A 57 6.31 -11.58 -1.88
N ASN A 58 6.07 -12.32 -2.97
CA ASN A 58 6.65 -13.64 -3.17
C ASN A 58 7.78 -13.54 -4.20
N ASN A 59 8.97 -14.00 -3.83
CA ASN A 59 10.15 -13.97 -4.69
C ASN A 59 10.42 -15.36 -5.28
N THR A 60 9.57 -15.79 -6.21
CA THR A 60 9.68 -17.10 -6.87
C THR A 60 10.92 -17.21 -7.76
N SER A 61 11.44 -16.08 -8.24
CA SER A 61 12.62 -16.01 -9.10
C SER A 61 13.95 -15.91 -8.34
N HIS A 62 13.94 -16.03 -7.00
CA HIS A 62 15.14 -15.96 -6.16
C HIS A 62 16.00 -14.71 -6.38
N LEU A 63 15.37 -13.59 -6.75
CA LEU A 63 16.06 -12.32 -6.99
C LEU A 63 16.76 -11.84 -5.71
N THR A 64 17.96 -11.29 -5.85
CA THR A 64 18.60 -10.64 -4.70
C THR A 64 17.85 -9.36 -4.33
N ARG A 65 17.95 -8.94 -3.06
CA ARG A 65 17.37 -7.66 -2.61
C ARG A 65 17.84 -6.49 -3.48
N LYS A 66 19.12 -6.48 -3.84
CA LYS A 66 19.72 -5.47 -4.69
C LYS A 66 19.05 -5.44 -6.06
N GLU A 67 18.85 -6.59 -6.69
CA GLU A 67 18.15 -6.65 -7.98
C GLU A 67 16.71 -6.14 -7.91
N ILE A 68 15.99 -6.45 -6.83
CA ILE A 68 14.63 -5.96 -6.64
C ILE A 68 14.62 -4.43 -6.53
N ILE A 69 15.46 -3.87 -5.65
CA ILE A 69 15.57 -2.41 -5.44
C ILE A 69 16.01 -1.71 -6.72
N ASP A 70 16.99 -2.27 -7.44
CA ASP A 70 17.60 -1.63 -8.60
C ASP A 70 16.71 -1.72 -9.84
N LYS A 71 16.03 -2.86 -10.07
CA LYS A 71 15.32 -3.16 -11.33
C LYS A 71 13.81 -3.04 -11.27
N TYR A 72 13.20 -2.98 -10.08
CA TYR A 72 11.75 -2.99 -9.94
C TYR A 72 11.20 -1.74 -9.24
N THR A 73 9.95 -1.40 -9.53
CA THR A 73 9.18 -0.34 -8.89
C THR A 73 7.83 -0.87 -8.48
N LEU A 74 7.22 -0.25 -7.46
CA LEU A 74 5.84 -0.52 -7.11
C LEU A 74 4.95 0.48 -7.84
N HIS A 75 4.11 -0.02 -8.72
CA HIS A 75 3.02 0.74 -9.32
C HIS A 75 1.81 0.63 -8.38
N ILE A 76 1.31 1.79 -7.94
CA ILE A 76 0.20 1.91 -7.00
C ILE A 76 -0.95 2.61 -7.71
N VAL A 77 -2.10 1.95 -7.70
CA VAL A 77 -3.38 2.48 -8.15
C VAL A 77 -4.21 2.83 -6.92
N TYR A 78 -4.58 4.09 -6.77
CA TYR A 78 -5.24 4.58 -5.55
C TYR A 78 -6.35 5.59 -5.86
N SER A 79 -7.22 5.81 -4.88
CA SER A 79 -8.18 6.92 -4.91
C SER A 79 -8.17 7.64 -3.59
N LYS A 80 -8.47 8.94 -3.63
CA LYS A 80 -8.64 9.76 -2.44
C LYS A 80 -10.08 9.67 -1.98
N SER A 81 -10.31 9.28 -0.72
CA SER A 81 -11.65 9.25 -0.12
C SER A 81 -12.13 10.65 0.24
N ILE A 82 -13.41 10.78 0.58
CA ILE A 82 -13.98 12.06 1.06
C ILE A 82 -13.39 12.50 2.42
N PHE A 83 -12.72 11.60 3.14
CA PHE A 83 -12.08 11.87 4.43
C PHE A 83 -10.58 12.17 4.29
N ASP A 84 -10.14 12.68 3.14
CA ASP A 84 -8.73 13.01 2.87
C ASP A 84 -7.77 11.81 3.10
N THR A 85 -8.28 10.59 2.90
CA THR A 85 -7.54 9.35 3.09
C THR A 85 -7.28 8.69 1.75
N TYR A 86 -6.05 8.26 1.50
CA TYR A 86 -5.72 7.50 0.30
C TYR A 86 -6.09 6.02 0.48
N VAL A 87 -6.87 5.48 -0.44
CA VAL A 87 -7.26 4.07 -0.50
C VAL A 87 -6.55 3.43 -1.67
N ILE A 88 -5.65 2.49 -1.38
CA ILE A 88 -4.98 1.68 -2.41
C ILE A 88 -6.00 0.69 -2.96
N LYS A 89 -6.27 0.76 -4.27
CA LYS A 89 -7.17 -0.16 -4.99
C LYS A 89 -6.41 -1.37 -5.50
N ASN A 90 -5.21 -1.14 -6.05
CA ASN A 90 -4.34 -2.19 -6.56
C ASN A 90 -2.87 -1.78 -6.42
N TYR A 91 -1.99 -2.77 -6.39
CA TYR A 91 -0.56 -2.56 -6.52
C TYR A 91 0.07 -3.69 -7.33
N THR A 92 1.04 -3.34 -8.17
CA THR A 92 1.81 -4.29 -8.99
C THR A 92 3.29 -3.99 -8.86
N ILE A 93 4.11 -5.04 -8.85
CA ILE A 93 5.57 -4.92 -8.94
C ILE A 93 5.91 -5.00 -10.42
N GLU A 94 6.51 -3.95 -10.95
CA GLU A 94 6.83 -3.81 -12.37
C GLU A 94 8.33 -3.61 -12.54
N ILE A 95 8.84 -4.00 -13.71
CA ILE A 95 10.19 -3.63 -14.12
C ILE A 95 10.21 -2.12 -14.37
N LYS A 96 11.26 -1.44 -13.91
CA LYS A 96 11.46 0.00 -14.10
C LYS A 96 11.56 0.38 -15.57
#